data_AF-A0A290HCX5-F1
#
_entry.id   AF-A0A290HCX5-F1
#
_cell.length_a   1.000
_cell.length_b   1.000
_cell.length_c   1.000
_cell.angle_alpha   90.00
_cell.angle_beta   90.00
_cell.angle_gamma   90.00
#
_symmetry.space_group_name_H-M   'P 1'
#
loop_
_entity.id
_entity.type
_entity.pdbx_description
1 polymer ?
#
loop_
_entity_poly.entity_id
_entity_poly.type
_entity_poly.pdbx_seq_one_letter_code
_entity_poly.pdbx_strand_id
1 'polypeptide(L)'
;MQALFEHYKTIILFLHIISAVIWVGGMIAIKFAVHPVIQSIEEPKIKLGKTLHIVGRLFNLVMPFIVLIVLCGFIILKGTGLSGVVVHIKESLWTIMTLNYVYMYIKRTHAQTLFDRGDFASAKEQVRLLPNVLLPLNIVLGVVAIFLGVELRG
;
A
#
# COMPACT_ATOMS: atom_id res chain seq x y z
N MET A 1 -22.88 12.16 -9.64
CA MET A 1 -22.30 11.10 -8.78
C MET A 1 -23.30 10.51 -7.80
N GLN A 2 -24.22 11.30 -7.25
CA GLN A 2 -25.22 10.83 -6.28
C GLN A 2 -26.10 9.68 -6.80
N ALA A 3 -26.72 9.80 -7.98
CA ALA A 3 -27.53 8.71 -8.57
C ALA A 3 -26.74 7.42 -8.81
N LEU A 4 -25.47 7.53 -9.26
CA LEU A 4 -24.57 6.39 -9.44
C LEU A 4 -24.25 5.71 -8.09
N PHE A 5 -23.95 6.51 -7.06
CA PHE A 5 -23.64 6.00 -5.74
C PHE A 5 -24.84 5.31 -5.11
N GLU A 6 -26.04 5.88 -5.16
CA GLU A 6 -27.24 5.26 -4.60
C GLU A 6 -27.57 3.93 -5.29
N HIS A 7 -27.49 3.87 -6.63
CA HIS A 7 -27.82 2.66 -7.37
C HIS A 7 -26.80 1.53 -7.15
N TYR A 8 -25.50 1.86 -6.98
CA TYR A 8 -24.41 0.88 -6.83
C TYR A 8 -23.74 0.91 -5.45
N LYS A 9 -24.43 1.41 -4.42
CA LYS A 9 -23.86 1.69 -3.09
C LYS A 9 -23.11 0.50 -2.51
N THR A 10 -23.76 -0.66 -2.49
CA THR A 10 -23.22 -1.89 -1.89
C THR A 10 -21.92 -2.31 -2.55
N ILE A 11 -21.88 -2.33 -3.88
CA ILE A 11 -20.69 -2.78 -4.62
C ILE A 11 -19.55 -1.77 -4.49
N ILE A 12 -19.84 -0.46 -4.54
CA ILE A 12 -18.81 0.59 -4.38
C ILE A 12 -18.18 0.49 -2.98
N LEU A 13 -18.98 0.34 -1.93
CA LEU A 13 -18.48 0.21 -0.56
C LEU A 13 -17.70 -1.10 -0.38
N PHE A 14 -18.17 -2.21 -0.95
CA PHE A 14 -17.45 -3.48 -0.92
C PHE A 14 -16.08 -3.38 -1.60
N LEU A 15 -16.03 -2.83 -2.83
CA LEU A 15 -14.79 -2.64 -3.58
C LEU A 15 -13.82 -1.69 -2.86
N HIS A 16 -14.32 -0.65 -2.20
CA HIS A 16 -13.50 0.23 -1.37
C HIS A 16 -12.86 -0.52 -0.19
N ILE A 17 -13.66 -1.29 0.57
CA ILE A 17 -13.18 -2.02 1.76
C ILE A 17 -12.19 -3.12 1.36
N ILE A 18 -12.54 -3.96 0.37
CA ILE A 18 -11.68 -5.08 -0.02
C ILE A 18 -10.33 -4.58 -0.55
N SER A 19 -10.31 -3.41 -1.20
CA SER A 19 -9.06 -2.78 -1.63
C SER A 19 -8.19 -2.35 -0.45
N ALA A 20 -8.79 -1.80 0.61
CA ALA A 20 -8.06 -1.44 1.83
C ALA A 20 -7.50 -2.69 2.52
N VAL A 21 -8.32 -3.76 2.60
CA VAL A 21 -7.93 -5.05 3.18
C VAL A 21 -6.75 -5.66 2.44
N ILE A 22 -6.81 -5.72 1.10
CA ILE A 22 -5.74 -6.31 0.30
C ILE A 22 -4.45 -5.49 0.42
N TRP A 23 -4.55 -4.16 0.39
CA TRP A 23 -3.36 -3.32 0.47
C TRP A 23 -2.72 -3.35 1.86
N VAL A 24 -3.47 -3.01 2.91
CA VAL A 24 -2.94 -2.96 4.29
C VAL A 24 -2.62 -4.37 4.79
N GLY A 25 -3.51 -5.34 4.55
CA GLY A 25 -3.29 -6.73 4.91
C GLY A 25 -2.10 -7.36 4.19
N GLY A 26 -1.88 -7.05 2.91
CA GLY A 26 -0.71 -7.51 2.16
C GLY A 26 0.60 -6.96 2.74
N MET A 27 0.63 -5.68 3.15
CA MET A 27 1.78 -5.09 3.82
C MET A 27 2.07 -5.73 5.19
N ILE A 28 1.02 -5.98 5.98
CA ILE A 28 1.11 -6.70 7.26
C ILE A 28 1.66 -8.11 7.05
N ALA A 29 1.12 -8.87 6.09
CA ALA A 29 1.58 -10.22 5.77
C ALA A 29 3.08 -10.23 5.40
N ILE A 30 3.53 -9.28 4.56
CA ILE A 30 4.95 -9.16 4.27
C ILE A 30 5.77 -8.83 5.52
N LYS A 31 5.33 -7.87 6.33
CA LYS A 31 6.13 -7.41 7.48
C LYS A 31 6.26 -8.48 8.57
N PHE A 32 5.18 -9.21 8.85
CA PHE A 32 5.13 -10.10 10.02
C PHE A 32 5.28 -11.58 9.69
N ALA A 33 4.88 -12.03 8.49
CA ALA A 33 5.04 -13.43 8.10
C ALA A 33 6.26 -13.64 7.19
N VAL A 34 6.43 -12.80 6.17
CA VAL A 34 7.46 -13.04 5.13
C VAL A 34 8.83 -12.49 5.52
N HIS A 35 8.88 -11.29 6.09
CA HIS A 35 10.13 -10.63 6.42
C HIS A 35 11.01 -11.43 7.41
N PRO A 36 10.47 -12.06 8.48
CA PRO A 36 11.27 -12.92 9.37
C PRO A 36 11.92 -14.09 8.63
N VAL A 37 11.18 -14.75 7.73
CA VAL A 37 11.70 -15.86 6.91
C VAL A 37 12.79 -15.37 5.94
N ILE A 38 12.66 -14.17 5.40
CA ILE A 38 13.73 -13.56 4.59
C ILE A 38 14.96 -13.23 5.44
N GLN A 39 14.79 -12.89 6.73
CA GLN A 39 15.94 -12.60 7.59
C GLN A 39 16.79 -13.84 7.87
N SER A 40 16.21 -15.04 7.89
CA SER A 40 16.95 -16.29 8.12
C SER A 40 17.78 -16.76 6.92
N ILE A 41 17.70 -16.09 5.77
CA ILE A 41 18.57 -16.40 4.62
C ILE A 41 19.96 -15.82 4.88
N GLU A 42 20.97 -16.69 4.99
CA GLU A 42 22.36 -16.28 5.26
C GLU A 42 23.02 -15.64 4.04
N GLU A 43 22.83 -16.22 2.85
CA GLU A 43 23.48 -15.73 1.64
C GLU A 43 22.91 -14.36 1.21
N PRO A 44 23.70 -13.27 1.25
CA PRO A 44 23.17 -11.91 1.06
C PRO A 44 22.57 -11.67 -0.32
N LYS A 45 23.13 -12.30 -1.36
CA LYS A 45 22.64 -12.20 -2.73
C LYS A 45 21.27 -12.84 -2.90
N ILE A 46 21.10 -14.05 -2.36
CA ILE A 46 19.80 -14.75 -2.37
C ILE A 46 18.78 -13.96 -1.57
N LYS A 47 19.15 -13.48 -0.37
CA LYS A 47 18.29 -12.66 0.49
C LYS A 47 17.77 -11.41 -0.23
N LEU A 48 18.66 -10.66 -0.87
CA LEU A 48 18.31 -9.47 -1.63
C LEU A 48 17.40 -9.80 -2.82
N GLY A 49 17.76 -10.80 -3.63
CA GLY A 49 16.98 -11.23 -4.78
C GLY A 49 15.55 -11.69 -4.40
N LYS A 50 15.42 -12.48 -3.34
CA LYS A 50 14.11 -12.92 -2.82
C LYS A 50 13.30 -11.73 -2.30
N THR A 51 13.94 -10.79 -1.59
CA THR A 51 13.29 -9.56 -1.13
C THR A 51 12.72 -8.76 -2.31
N LEU A 52 13.54 -8.49 -3.33
CA LEU A 52 13.12 -7.74 -4.52
C LEU A 52 11.97 -8.43 -5.24
N HIS A 53 12.04 -9.75 -5.43
CA HIS A 53 11.01 -10.52 -6.11
C HIS A 53 9.67 -10.52 -5.35
N ILE A 54 9.68 -10.78 -4.05
CA ILE A 54 8.48 -10.80 -3.22
C ILE A 54 7.83 -9.42 -3.16
N VAL A 55 8.62 -8.37 -2.89
CA VAL A 55 8.11 -6.99 -2.84
C VAL A 55 7.54 -6.58 -4.20
N GLY A 56 8.19 -6.94 -5.30
CA GLY A 56 7.68 -6.69 -6.64
C GLY A 56 6.32 -7.34 -6.90
N ARG A 57 6.15 -8.60 -6.48
CA ARG A 57 4.86 -9.30 -6.60
C ARG A 57 3.77 -8.65 -5.75
N LEU A 58 4.08 -8.25 -4.51
CA LEU A 58 3.12 -7.51 -3.69
C LEU A 58 2.73 -6.20 -4.36
N PHE A 59 3.70 -5.41 -4.81
CA PHE A 59 3.43 -4.11 -5.42
C PHE A 59 2.54 -4.23 -6.65
N ASN A 60 2.85 -5.17 -7.56
CA ASN A 60 2.02 -5.43 -8.72
C ASN A 60 0.60 -5.92 -8.35
N LEU A 61 0.47 -6.69 -7.25
CA LEU A 61 -0.82 -7.11 -6.73
C LEU A 61 -1.63 -5.93 -6.17
N VAL A 62 -1.03 -5.07 -5.35
CA VAL A 62 -1.76 -3.99 -4.66
C VAL A 62 -2.03 -2.78 -5.56
N MET A 63 -1.21 -2.50 -6.57
CA MET A 63 -1.36 -1.37 -7.47
C MET A 63 -2.79 -1.17 -8.02
N PRO A 64 -3.46 -2.20 -8.59
CA PRO A 64 -4.85 -2.04 -9.05
C PRO A 64 -5.82 -1.69 -7.91
N PHE A 65 -5.60 -2.22 -6.70
CA PHE A 65 -6.44 -1.92 -5.53
C PHE A 65 -6.20 -0.51 -4.98
N ILE A 66 -4.98 0.04 -5.12
CA ILE A 66 -4.69 1.44 -4.81
C ILE A 66 -5.49 2.37 -5.73
N VAL A 67 -5.54 2.06 -7.02
CA VAL A 67 -6.35 2.84 -7.97
C VAL A 67 -7.84 2.69 -7.64
N LEU A 68 -8.29 1.45 -7.40
CA LEU A 68 -9.68 1.15 -7.11
C LEU A 68 -10.18 1.85 -5.83
N ILE A 69 -9.38 1.85 -4.75
CA ILE A 69 -9.79 2.48 -3.49
C ILE A 69 -9.93 4.01 -3.64
N VAL A 70 -9.06 4.65 -4.42
CA VAL A 70 -9.12 6.08 -4.71
C VAL A 70 -10.37 6.41 -5.52
N LEU A 71 -10.65 5.64 -6.57
CA LEU A 71 -11.86 5.82 -7.39
C LEU A 71 -13.13 5.64 -6.55
N CYS A 72 -13.23 4.56 -5.77
CA CYS A 72 -14.38 4.34 -4.90
C CYS A 72 -14.49 5.43 -3.82
N GLY A 73 -13.38 5.85 -3.22
CA GLY A 73 -13.35 6.92 -2.22
C GLY A 73 -13.90 8.23 -2.75
N PHE A 74 -13.50 8.61 -3.97
CA PHE A 74 -14.00 9.80 -4.66
C PHE A 74 -15.51 9.69 -4.96
N ILE A 75 -15.98 8.53 -5.44
CA ILE A 75 -17.41 8.29 -5.69
C ILE A 75 -18.22 8.40 -4.41
N ILE A 76 -17.75 7.80 -3.30
CA ILE A 76 -18.41 7.85 -2.00
C ILE A 76 -18.51 9.30 -1.51
N LEU A 77 -17.40 10.04 -1.55
CA LEU A 77 -17.37 11.43 -1.09
C LEU A 77 -18.35 12.32 -1.87
N LYS A 78 -18.29 12.26 -3.20
CA LYS A 78 -19.17 13.06 -4.07
C LYS A 78 -20.62 12.55 -4.08
N GLY A 79 -20.85 11.28 -3.77
CA GLY A 79 -22.18 10.67 -3.72
C GLY A 79 -22.92 10.98 -2.42
N THR A 80 -22.20 11.02 -1.29
CA THR A 80 -22.76 11.29 0.04
C THR A 80 -22.78 12.76 0.42
N GLY A 81 -21.92 13.57 -0.21
CA GLY A 81 -21.72 14.97 0.21
C GLY A 81 -21.01 15.10 1.56
N LEU A 82 -20.34 14.04 2.04
CA LEU A 82 -19.59 14.07 3.29
C LEU A 82 -18.59 15.24 3.28
N SER A 83 -18.58 15.99 4.37
CA SER A 83 -17.62 17.07 4.59
C SER A 83 -17.30 17.14 6.08
N GLY A 84 -16.07 17.56 6.40
CA GLY A 84 -15.62 17.67 7.79
C GLY A 84 -14.14 17.37 7.94
N VAL A 85 -13.60 17.72 9.11
CA VAL A 85 -12.18 17.60 9.42
C VAL A 85 -11.69 16.15 9.30
N VAL A 86 -12.48 15.18 9.79
CA VAL A 86 -12.14 13.75 9.74
C VAL A 86 -11.98 13.24 8.29
N VAL A 87 -12.82 13.74 7.37
CA VAL A 87 -12.72 13.39 5.94
C VAL A 87 -11.39 13.87 5.37
N HIS A 88 -11.04 15.14 5.59
CA HIS A 88 -9.79 15.71 5.09
C HIS A 88 -8.55 15.04 5.69
N ILE A 89 -8.60 14.67 6.97
CA ILE A 89 -7.51 13.91 7.60
C ILE A 89 -7.37 12.56 6.90
N LYS A 90 -8.47 11.82 6.72
CA LYS A 90 -8.46 10.52 6.05
C LYS A 90 -7.88 10.63 4.63
N GLU A 91 -8.35 11.59 3.84
CA GLU A 91 -7.85 11.84 2.48
C GLU A 91 -6.35 12.18 2.45
N SER A 92 -5.90 12.98 3.42
CA SER A 92 -4.49 13.33 3.58
C SER A 92 -3.63 12.09 3.88
N LEU A 93 -4.09 11.22 4.78
CA LEU A 93 -3.41 9.96 5.11
C LEU A 93 -3.26 9.07 3.87
N TRP A 94 -4.34 8.85 3.11
CA TRP A 94 -4.29 8.04 1.89
C TRP A 94 -3.37 8.62 0.83
N THR A 95 -3.33 9.95 0.70
CA THR A 95 -2.43 10.64 -0.23
C THR A 95 -0.98 10.39 0.16
N ILE A 96 -0.62 10.59 1.43
CA ILE A 96 0.73 10.33 1.96
C ILE A 96 1.12 8.87 1.75
N MET A 97 0.21 7.93 2.03
CA MET A 97 0.47 6.51 1.84
C MET A 97 0.72 6.12 0.38
N THR A 98 -0.05 6.74 -0.53
CA THR A 98 0.08 6.51 -1.97
C THR A 98 1.41 7.05 -2.49
N LEU A 99 1.81 8.25 -2.06
CA LEU A 99 3.11 8.82 -2.40
C LEU A 99 4.27 7.96 -1.87
N ASN A 100 4.17 7.49 -0.63
CA ASN A 100 5.15 6.57 -0.05
C ASN A 100 5.21 5.25 -0.84
N TYR A 101 4.05 4.70 -1.25
CA TYR A 101 4.00 3.52 -2.13
C TYR A 101 4.70 3.76 -3.46
N VAL A 102 4.41 4.87 -4.15
CA VAL A 102 5.05 5.22 -5.43
C VAL A 102 6.56 5.34 -5.25
N TYR A 103 7.01 6.01 -4.19
CA TYR A 103 8.44 6.12 -3.87
C TYR A 103 9.08 4.74 -3.66
N MET A 104 8.45 3.86 -2.87
CA MET A 104 8.92 2.49 -2.66
C MET A 104 8.97 1.70 -3.97
N TYR A 105 7.97 1.85 -4.85
CA TYR A 105 7.89 1.18 -6.14
C TYR A 105 9.05 1.56 -7.05
N ILE A 106 9.35 2.87 -7.14
CA ILE A 106 10.47 3.39 -7.92
C ILE A 106 11.79 2.86 -7.36
N LYS A 107 12.00 2.95 -6.04
CA LYS A 107 13.21 2.46 -5.37
C LYS A 107 13.43 0.96 -5.60
N ARG A 108 12.39 0.14 -5.47
CA ARG A 108 12.46 -1.30 -5.75
C ARG A 108 12.78 -1.57 -7.21
N THR A 109 12.18 -0.84 -8.15
CA THR A 109 12.43 -1.03 -9.59
C THR A 109 13.87 -0.69 -9.95
N HIS A 110 14.39 0.42 -9.43
CA HIS A 110 15.79 0.79 -9.63
C HIS A 110 16.75 -0.23 -9.00
N ALA A 111 16.44 -0.73 -7.80
CA ALA A 111 17.21 -1.78 -7.16
C ALA A 111 17.20 -3.10 -7.95
N GLN A 112 16.07 -3.46 -8.57
CA GLN A 112 15.99 -4.62 -9.46
C GLN A 112 16.94 -4.47 -10.65
N THR A 113 16.95 -3.31 -11.32
CA THR A 113 17.87 -3.05 -12.42
C THR A 113 19.34 -3.14 -12.02
N LEU A 114 19.71 -2.64 -10.84
CA LEU A 114 21.08 -2.75 -10.31
C LEU A 114 21.44 -4.21 -9.99
N PHE A 115 20.51 -4.96 -9.39
CA PHE A 115 20.67 -6.37 -9.09
C PHE A 115 20.90 -7.20 -10.37
N ASP A 116 20.12 -6.95 -11.42
CA ASP A 116 20.23 -7.66 -12.71
C ASP A 116 21.56 -7.36 -13.43
N ARG A 117 22.16 -6.20 -13.17
CA ARG A 117 23.50 -5.79 -13.66
C ARG A 117 24.65 -6.32 -12.80
N GLY A 118 24.35 -7.02 -11.69
CA GLY A 118 25.36 -7.54 -10.76
C GLY A 118 25.85 -6.54 -9.71
N ASP A 119 25.32 -5.31 -9.67
CA ASP A 119 25.66 -4.32 -8.63
C ASP A 119 24.79 -4.52 -7.38
N PHE A 120 25.15 -5.54 -6.59
CA PHE A 120 24.40 -5.94 -5.40
C PHE A 120 24.50 -4.93 -4.25
N ALA A 121 25.63 -4.21 -4.14
CA ALA A 121 25.85 -3.24 -3.07
C ALA A 121 24.92 -2.04 -3.23
N SER A 122 24.90 -1.45 -4.43
CA SER A 122 23.99 -0.33 -4.72
C SER A 122 22.53 -0.78 -4.68
N ALA A 123 22.22 -1.97 -5.19
CA ALA A 123 20.86 -2.52 -5.12
C ALA A 123 20.35 -2.63 -3.67
N LYS A 124 21.19 -3.13 -2.74
CA LYS A 124 20.85 -3.24 -1.32
C LYS A 124 20.59 -1.87 -0.69
N GLU A 125 21.42 -0.87 -1.01
CA GLU A 125 21.27 0.47 -0.44
C GLU A 125 19.95 1.13 -0.86
N GLN A 126 19.53 0.95 -2.12
CA GLN A 126 18.27 1.50 -2.62
C GLN A 126 17.03 0.98 -1.88
N VAL A 127 17.07 -0.25 -1.34
CA VAL A 127 15.94 -0.87 -0.63
C VAL A 127 16.12 -0.94 0.89
N ARG A 128 17.20 -0.36 1.44
CA ARG A 128 17.50 -0.42 2.88
C ARG A 128 16.36 0.09 3.76
N LEU A 129 15.67 1.14 3.30
CA LEU A 129 14.60 1.79 4.05
C LEU A 129 13.23 1.12 3.87
N LEU A 130 13.02 0.32 2.81
CA LEU A 130 11.73 -0.27 2.49
C LEU A 130 11.14 -1.08 3.66
N PRO A 131 11.79 -2.16 4.14
CA PRO A 131 11.19 -3.04 5.14
C PRO A 131 11.23 -2.46 6.56
N ASN A 132 12.12 -1.49 6.81
CA ASN A 132 12.43 -1.01 8.15
C ASN A 132 11.70 0.28 8.50
N VAL A 133 11.39 1.12 7.51
CA VAL A 133 10.79 2.45 7.75
C VAL A 133 9.53 2.64 6.91
N LEU A 134 9.65 2.52 5.59
CA LEU A 134 8.59 2.93 4.66
C LEU A 134 7.37 2.00 4.73
N LEU A 135 7.59 0.69 4.79
CA LEU A 135 6.53 -0.30 4.92
C LEU A 135 5.82 -0.21 6.28
N PRO A 136 6.51 -0.21 7.44
CA PRO A 136 5.87 0.01 8.73
C PRO A 136 5.08 1.32 8.82
N LEU A 137 5.61 2.42 8.28
CA LEU A 137 4.91 3.70 8.22
C LEU A 137 3.58 3.55 7.49
N ASN A 138 3.58 2.94 6.29
CA ASN A 138 2.34 2.74 5.53
C ASN A 138 1.34 1.82 6.24
N ILE A 139 1.81 0.82 7.00
CA ILE A 139 0.93 -0.03 7.80
C ILE A 139 0.22 0.80 8.88
N VAL A 140 0.97 1.60 9.64
CA VAL A 140 0.40 2.44 10.71
C VAL A 140 -0.60 3.44 10.13
N LEU A 141 -0.22 4.19 9.08
CA LEU A 141 -1.13 5.13 8.42
C LEU A 141 -2.37 4.43 7.88
N GLY A 142 -2.22 3.22 7.32
CA GLY A 142 -3.32 2.43 6.78
C GLY A 142 -4.31 1.97 7.85
N VAL A 143 -3.82 1.50 8.99
CA VAL A 143 -4.67 1.10 10.13
C VAL A 143 -5.44 2.31 10.68
N VAL A 144 -4.77 3.45 10.85
CA VAL A 144 -5.42 4.70 11.27
C VAL A 144 -6.48 5.14 10.25
N ALA A 145 -6.17 5.09 8.96
CA ALA A 145 -7.12 5.46 7.91
C ALA A 145 -8.34 4.52 7.83
N ILE A 146 -8.16 3.23 8.12
CA ILE A 146 -9.26 2.26 8.23
C ILE A 146 -10.13 2.62 9.44
N PHE A 147 -9.54 2.91 10.60
CA PHE A 147 -10.27 3.31 11.81
C PHE A 147 -11.13 4.55 11.57
N LEU A 148 -10.55 5.63 11.00
CA LEU A 148 -11.31 6.82 10.62
C LEU A 148 -12.41 6.52 9.60
N GLY A 149 -12.18 5.55 8.70
CA GLY A 149 -13.19 5.08 7.76
C GLY A 149 -14.38 4.38 8.42
N VAL A 150 -14.18 3.73 9.57
CA VAL A 150 -15.25 3.13 10.39
C VAL A 150 -16.01 4.22 11.13
N GLU A 151 -15.32 5.20 11.72
CA GLU A 151 -15.96 6.33 12.41
C GLU A 151 -16.90 7.12 11.49
N LEU A 152 -16.51 7.35 10.23
CA LEU A 152 -17.34 8.05 9.24
C LEU A 152 -18.59 7.27 8.78
N ARG A 153 -18.79 6.03 9.23
CA ARG A 153 -19.97 5.21 8.92
C ARG A 153 -21.00 5.17 10.06
N GLY A 154 -20.61 5.50 11.28
CA GLY A 154 -21.49 5.63 12.45
C GLY A 154 -22.06 7.03 12.56
#